data_AF-A0A960MZS9-F1
#
_entry.id   AF-A0A960MZS9-F1
#
_cell.length_a   1.000
_cell.length_b   1.000
_cell.length_c   1.000
_cell.angle_alpha   90.00
_cell.angle_beta   90.00
_cell.angle_gamma   90.00
#
_symmetry.space_group_name_H-M   'P 1'
#
loop_
_entity.id
_entity.type
_entity.pdbx_description
1 polymer ?
#
loop_
_entity_poly.entity_id
_entity_poly.type
_entity_poly.pdbx_seq_one_letter_code
_entity_poly.pdbx_strand_id
1 'polypeptide(L)'
;ATYSDYLAGAKHICRLSREDLAGVIHHSHMPDFWQDNLVWRLANRRDTIAKLFALTTPDQAGPPPTVEIPLTRRSDRAAAAARFQIPLEEIESDLVRTGFLDAADRKADTKEPFTDVVVKEGEIQATESTILIGILRDFRHPSGLVKRTIRWSHGEPYESIRFQGR
;
A
#
# COMPACT_ATOMS: atom_id res chain seq x y z
N ALA A 1 30.76 16.13 -8.08
CA ALA A 1 30.42 14.90 -8.84
C ALA A 1 30.62 15.18 -10.32
N THR A 2 31.33 14.29 -11.00
CA THR A 2 31.61 14.32 -12.44
C THR A 2 30.68 13.37 -13.19
N TYR A 3 30.64 13.46 -14.53
CA TYR A 3 29.89 12.50 -15.36
C TYR A 3 30.32 11.04 -15.11
N SER A 4 31.62 10.81 -14.91
CA SER A 4 32.19 9.51 -14.59
C SER A 4 31.64 8.94 -13.28
N ASP A 5 31.46 9.78 -12.26
CA ASP A 5 30.87 9.36 -10.98
C ASP A 5 29.41 8.92 -11.15
N TYR A 6 28.64 9.67 -11.95
CA TYR A 6 27.25 9.33 -12.25
C TYR A 6 27.13 8.05 -13.09
N LEU A 7 28.00 7.87 -14.10
CA LEU A 7 28.02 6.67 -14.93
C LEU A 7 28.41 5.42 -14.12
N ALA A 8 29.37 5.54 -13.21
CA ALA A 8 29.72 4.45 -12.30
C ALA A 8 28.52 4.05 -11.43
N GLY A 9 27.84 5.03 -10.81
CA GLY A 9 26.62 4.79 -10.03
C GLY A 9 25.50 4.16 -10.87
N ALA A 10 25.28 4.66 -12.09
CA ALA A 10 24.28 4.13 -13.01
C ALA A 10 24.55 2.66 -13.35
N LYS A 11 25.81 2.29 -13.62
CA LYS A 11 26.18 0.89 -13.87
C LYS A 11 25.88 -0.03 -12.68
N HIS A 12 26.08 0.44 -11.45
CA HIS A 12 25.73 -0.34 -10.27
C HIS A 12 24.21 -0.53 -10.13
N ILE A 13 23.44 0.54 -10.31
CA ILE A 13 21.97 0.48 -10.24
C ILE A 13 21.40 -0.43 -11.34
N CYS A 14 21.89 -0.33 -12.57
CA CYS A 14 21.38 -1.09 -13.72
C CYS A 14 21.69 -2.59 -13.66
N ARG A 15 22.61 -3.02 -12.80
CA ARG A 15 22.90 -4.45 -12.57
C ARG A 15 21.86 -5.15 -11.69
N LEU A 16 21.14 -4.40 -10.86
CA LEU A 16 20.14 -4.97 -9.96
C LEU A 16 18.96 -5.49 -10.78
N SER A 17 18.60 -6.75 -10.57
CA SER A 17 17.36 -7.36 -11.09
C SER A 17 16.15 -6.96 -10.24
N ARG A 18 14.94 -7.22 -10.73
CA ARG A 18 13.73 -7.05 -9.90
C ARG A 18 13.70 -8.01 -8.73
N GLU A 19 14.27 -9.19 -8.88
CA GLU A 19 14.40 -10.16 -7.80
C GLU A 19 15.31 -9.62 -6.69
N ASP A 20 16.44 -8.97 -7.04
CA ASP A 20 17.30 -8.30 -6.06
C ASP A 20 16.54 -7.19 -5.31
N LEU A 21 15.77 -6.38 -6.05
CA LEU A 21 14.96 -5.31 -5.46
C LEU A 21 13.87 -5.85 -4.53
N ALA A 22 13.19 -6.92 -4.96
CA ALA A 22 12.16 -7.60 -4.17
C ALA A 22 12.75 -8.24 -2.92
N GLY A 23 13.89 -8.92 -3.04
CA GLY A 23 14.61 -9.52 -1.91
C GLY A 23 14.93 -8.50 -0.82
N VAL A 24 15.29 -7.26 -1.18
CA VAL A 24 15.54 -6.20 -0.19
C VAL A 24 14.24 -5.68 0.44
N ILE A 25 13.17 -5.52 -0.34
CA ILE A 25 11.92 -4.87 0.10
C ILE A 25 11.00 -5.82 0.87
N HIS A 26 10.96 -7.09 0.49
CA HIS A 26 10.06 -8.09 1.05
C HIS A 26 10.36 -8.45 2.52
N HIS A 27 11.50 -8.01 3.05
CA HIS A 27 11.80 -8.07 4.48
C HIS A 27 11.13 -6.95 5.31
N SER A 28 10.42 -6.02 4.67
CA SER A 28 9.70 -4.97 5.39
C SER A 28 8.39 -5.47 6.00
N HIS A 29 7.95 -4.82 7.08
CA HIS A 29 6.63 -5.09 7.70
C HIS A 29 5.48 -4.32 7.02
N MET A 30 5.72 -3.83 5.80
CA MET A 30 4.74 -3.10 5.01
C MET A 30 3.70 -4.06 4.41
N PRO A 31 2.49 -3.61 4.08
CA PRO A 31 1.55 -4.41 3.30
C PRO A 31 2.14 -4.80 1.94
N ASP A 32 1.76 -5.97 1.41
CA ASP A 32 2.28 -6.51 0.15
C ASP A 32 2.10 -5.56 -1.05
N PHE A 33 0.94 -4.92 -1.19
CA PHE A 33 0.70 -3.94 -2.27
C PHE A 33 1.67 -2.75 -2.20
N TRP A 34 2.12 -2.37 -1.00
CA TRP A 34 3.09 -1.31 -0.81
C TRP A 34 4.49 -1.78 -1.22
N GLN A 35 4.86 -2.99 -0.81
CA GLN A 35 6.12 -3.61 -1.15
C GLN A 35 6.26 -3.77 -2.67
N ASP A 36 5.25 -4.35 -3.31
CA ASP A 36 5.25 -4.61 -4.75
C ASP A 36 5.26 -3.30 -5.54
N ASN A 37 4.51 -2.29 -5.10
CA ASN A 37 4.58 -0.98 -5.73
C ASN A 37 5.96 -0.32 -5.58
N LEU A 38 6.60 -0.44 -4.40
CA LEU A 38 7.95 0.08 -4.21
C LEU A 38 8.97 -0.64 -5.10
N VAL A 39 8.88 -1.97 -5.23
CA VAL A 39 9.72 -2.75 -6.16
C VAL A 39 9.55 -2.23 -7.59
N TRP A 40 8.30 -2.05 -8.04
CA TRP A 40 8.01 -1.49 -9.36
C TRP A 40 8.61 -0.09 -9.54
N ARG A 41 8.44 0.82 -8.57
CA ARG A 41 8.99 2.19 -8.64
C ARG A 41 10.52 2.20 -8.74
N LEU A 42 11.20 1.33 -7.99
CA LEU A 42 12.66 1.22 -8.06
C LEU A 42 13.11 0.64 -9.40
N ALA A 43 12.44 -0.40 -9.90
CA ALA A 43 12.73 -0.96 -11.21
C ALA A 43 12.49 0.07 -12.33
N ASN A 44 11.39 0.82 -12.28
CA ASN A 44 11.10 1.86 -13.28
C ASN A 44 12.13 2.99 -13.25
N ARG A 45 12.60 3.37 -12.06
CA ARG A 45 13.68 4.35 -11.91
C ARG A 45 15.01 3.82 -12.46
N ARG A 46 15.34 2.56 -12.20
CA ARG A 46 16.51 1.88 -12.78
C ARG A 46 16.43 1.90 -14.32
N ASP A 47 15.30 1.53 -14.90
CA ASP A 47 15.12 1.49 -16.35
C ASP A 47 15.21 2.89 -16.97
N THR A 48 14.72 3.91 -16.27
CA THR A 48 14.88 5.32 -16.66
C THR A 48 16.35 5.73 -16.65
N ILE A 49 17.10 5.38 -15.60
CA ILE A 49 18.55 5.62 -15.52
C ILE A 49 19.28 4.89 -16.65
N ALA A 50 18.92 3.64 -16.92
CA ALA A 50 19.53 2.86 -18.00
C ALA A 50 19.36 3.54 -19.36
N LYS A 51 18.16 4.05 -19.65
CA LYS A 51 17.89 4.83 -20.88
C LYS A 51 18.74 6.10 -20.95
N LEU A 52 18.86 6.85 -19.86
CA LEU A 52 19.64 8.10 -19.83
C LEU A 52 21.14 7.89 -20.09
N PHE A 53 21.69 6.74 -19.67
CA PHE A 53 23.11 6.42 -19.82
C PHE A 53 23.39 5.37 -20.91
N ALA A 54 22.40 5.02 -21.73
CA ALA A 54 22.48 3.96 -22.74
C ALA A 54 23.04 2.63 -22.20
N LEU A 55 22.58 2.23 -21.02
CA LEU A 55 22.92 0.97 -20.36
C LEU A 55 21.81 -0.06 -20.58
N THR A 56 22.15 -1.34 -20.38
CA THR A 56 21.18 -2.44 -20.36
C THR A 56 20.78 -2.78 -18.93
N THR A 57 19.57 -3.32 -18.78
CA THR A 57 19.06 -3.88 -17.51
C THR A 57 18.81 -5.38 -17.68
N PRO A 58 18.91 -6.18 -16.61
CA PRO A 58 18.67 -7.62 -16.67
C PRO A 58 17.20 -7.98 -16.96
N ASP A 59 16.27 -7.12 -16.54
CA ASP A 59 14.83 -7.24 -16.74
C ASP A 59 14.18 -5.85 -16.85
N GLN A 60 12.88 -5.79 -17.10
CA GLN A 60 12.10 -4.55 -17.22
C GLN A 60 11.07 -4.42 -16.09
N ALA A 61 10.80 -3.19 -15.66
CA ALA A 61 9.79 -2.87 -14.64
C ALA A 61 8.36 -3.22 -15.08
N GLY A 62 8.08 -3.24 -16.39
CA GLY A 62 6.74 -3.50 -16.90
C GLY A 62 5.75 -2.36 -16.61
N PRO A 63 4.45 -2.58 -16.87
CA PRO A 63 3.43 -1.56 -16.67
C PRO A 63 3.26 -1.22 -15.19
N PRO A 64 2.78 -0.01 -14.87
CA PRO A 64 2.45 0.36 -13.51
C PRO A 64 1.37 -0.57 -12.92
N PRO A 65 1.51 -1.01 -11.65
CA PRO A 65 0.57 -1.93 -11.04
C PRO A 65 -0.74 -1.23 -10.66
N THR A 66 -1.84 -1.98 -10.74
CA THR A 66 -3.13 -1.63 -10.13
C THR A 66 -3.54 -2.80 -9.24
N VAL A 67 -3.89 -2.50 -7.99
CA VAL A 67 -4.27 -3.49 -6.97
C VAL A 67 -5.67 -3.19 -6.49
N GLU A 68 -6.57 -4.12 -6.77
CA GLU A 68 -8.00 -4.03 -6.48
C GLU A 68 -8.39 -5.14 -5.50
N ILE A 69 -9.10 -4.78 -4.44
CA ILE A 69 -9.54 -5.70 -3.40
C ILE A 69 -11.07 -5.66 -3.33
N PRO A 70 -11.79 -6.72 -3.76
CA PRO A 70 -13.24 -6.75 -3.64
C PRO A 70 -13.63 -6.80 -2.16
N LEU A 71 -14.62 -5.99 -1.75
CA LEU A 71 -15.19 -6.02 -0.40
C LEU A 71 -16.72 -6.19 -0.42
N THR A 72 -17.27 -6.53 -1.58
CA THR A 72 -18.72 -6.68 -1.80
C THR A 72 -19.28 -7.79 -0.93
N ARG A 73 -18.73 -9.00 -1.02
CA ARG A 73 -19.19 -10.14 -0.25
C ARG A 73 -18.49 -10.23 1.08
N ARG A 74 -19.18 -10.78 2.07
CA ARG A 74 -18.58 -11.03 3.39
C ARG A 74 -17.36 -11.94 3.33
N SER A 75 -17.35 -12.92 2.43
CA SER A 75 -16.18 -13.78 2.19
C SER A 75 -14.96 -12.97 1.75
N ASP A 76 -15.15 -11.97 0.91
CA ASP A 76 -14.07 -11.15 0.35
C ASP A 76 -13.53 -10.20 1.43
N ARG A 77 -14.42 -9.64 2.24
CA ARG A 77 -14.05 -8.87 3.46
C ARG A 77 -13.25 -9.73 4.44
N ALA A 78 -13.67 -10.97 4.67
CA ALA A 78 -12.95 -11.90 5.55
C ALA A 78 -11.56 -12.27 4.99
N ALA A 79 -11.44 -12.45 3.67
CA ALA A 79 -10.16 -12.69 3.01
C ALA A 79 -9.22 -11.48 3.12
N ALA A 80 -9.74 -10.26 2.90
CA ALA A 80 -8.98 -9.03 3.07
C ALA A 80 -8.53 -8.83 4.53
N ALA A 81 -9.44 -9.07 5.49
CA ALA A 81 -9.14 -9.04 6.93
C ALA A 81 -7.98 -9.99 7.29
N ALA A 82 -8.02 -11.23 6.81
CA ALA A 82 -6.95 -12.21 7.04
C ALA A 82 -5.62 -11.80 6.38
N ARG A 83 -5.66 -11.37 5.11
CA ARG A 83 -4.47 -10.96 4.33
C ARG A 83 -3.73 -9.81 5.00
N PHE A 84 -4.47 -8.81 5.47
CA PHE A 84 -3.92 -7.59 6.03
C PHE A 84 -3.85 -7.57 7.56
N GLN A 85 -4.21 -8.69 8.21
CA GLN A 85 -4.23 -8.83 9.67
C GLN A 85 -5.08 -7.74 10.36
N ILE A 86 -6.22 -7.42 9.74
CA ILE A 86 -7.20 -6.44 10.23
C ILE A 86 -8.40 -7.22 10.80
N PRO A 87 -8.99 -6.81 11.94
CA PRO A 87 -10.24 -7.41 12.39
C PRO A 87 -11.35 -7.18 11.36
N LEU A 88 -12.10 -8.23 11.01
CA LEU A 88 -13.21 -8.14 10.05
C LEU A 88 -14.22 -7.03 10.41
N GLU A 89 -14.49 -6.86 11.70
CA GLU A 89 -15.41 -5.86 12.23
C GLU A 89 -14.99 -4.42 11.89
N GLU A 90 -13.71 -4.14 11.71
CA GLU A 90 -13.21 -2.82 11.32
C GLU A 90 -13.59 -2.50 9.88
N ILE A 91 -13.43 -3.47 8.98
CA ILE A 91 -13.82 -3.34 7.57
C ILE A 91 -15.34 -3.17 7.46
N GLU A 92 -16.11 -4.00 8.17
CA GLU A 92 -17.58 -3.92 8.20
C GLU A 92 -18.05 -2.57 8.80
N SER A 93 -17.40 -2.08 9.86
CA SER A 93 -17.75 -0.80 10.49
C SER A 93 -17.46 0.39 9.57
N ASP A 94 -16.33 0.38 8.85
CA ASP A 94 -16.00 1.47 7.93
C ASP A 94 -16.92 1.46 6.69
N LEU A 95 -17.35 0.28 6.22
CA LEU A 95 -18.37 0.15 5.17
C LEU A 95 -19.75 0.65 5.61
N VAL A 96 -20.14 0.42 6.87
CA VAL A 96 -21.37 1.01 7.44
C VAL A 96 -21.23 2.53 7.52
N ARG A 97 -20.10 3.04 8.02
CA ARG A 97 -19.82 4.49 8.15
C ARG A 97 -19.88 5.22 6.80
N THR A 98 -19.39 4.58 5.75
CA THR A 98 -19.40 5.11 4.37
C THR A 98 -20.70 4.85 3.62
N GLY A 99 -21.65 4.14 4.22
CA GLY A 99 -22.99 3.90 3.68
C GLY A 99 -23.11 2.72 2.72
N PHE A 100 -22.02 2.01 2.42
CA PHE A 100 -21.99 0.84 1.53
C PHE A 100 -22.61 -0.42 2.16
N LEU A 101 -22.68 -0.49 3.48
CA LEU A 101 -23.27 -1.62 4.22
C LEU A 101 -24.37 -1.13 5.17
N ASP A 102 -25.37 -1.97 5.41
CA ASP A 102 -26.42 -1.69 6.41
C ASP A 102 -25.90 -1.99 7.82
N ALA A 103 -26.13 -1.07 8.76
CA ALA A 103 -25.79 -1.27 10.16
C ALA A 103 -26.58 -2.44 10.79
N ALA A 104 -27.81 -2.69 10.32
CA ALA A 104 -28.68 -3.75 10.81
C ALA A 104 -28.27 -5.15 10.30
N ASP A 105 -27.59 -5.22 9.15
CA ASP A 105 -27.13 -6.48 8.56
C ASP A 105 -25.71 -6.39 7.99
N ARG A 106 -24.73 -6.40 8.90
CA ARG A 106 -23.30 -6.36 8.54
C ARG A 106 -22.81 -7.61 7.80
N LYS A 107 -23.60 -8.69 7.81
CA LYS A 107 -23.22 -9.96 7.18
C LYS A 107 -23.66 -10.03 5.73
N ALA A 108 -24.58 -9.16 5.30
CA ALA A 108 -25.01 -9.03 3.92
C ALA A 108 -23.88 -8.56 2.99
N ASP A 109 -24.16 -8.66 1.70
CA ASP A 109 -23.36 -7.99 0.68
C ASP A 109 -23.54 -6.47 0.78
N THR A 110 -22.61 -5.70 0.22
CA THR A 110 -22.75 -4.25 0.11
C THR A 110 -23.94 -3.89 -0.78
N LYS A 111 -24.53 -2.70 -0.56
CA LYS A 111 -25.70 -2.20 -1.31
C LYS A 111 -25.46 -2.12 -2.81
N GLU A 112 -24.20 -1.86 -3.19
CA GLU A 112 -23.70 -1.86 -4.56
C GLU A 112 -22.36 -2.58 -4.59
N PRO A 113 -21.93 -3.14 -5.74
CA PRO A 113 -20.60 -3.72 -5.89
C PRO A 113 -19.51 -2.72 -5.47
N PHE A 114 -18.69 -3.12 -4.50
CA PHE A 114 -17.61 -2.31 -3.98
C PHE A 114 -16.27 -3.06 -4.10
N THR A 115 -15.31 -2.37 -4.72
CA THR A 115 -13.92 -2.79 -4.87
C THR A 115 -13.03 -1.65 -4.39
N ASP A 116 -12.21 -1.94 -3.38
CA ASP A 116 -11.25 -0.97 -2.86
C ASP A 116 -9.99 -0.99 -3.73
N VAL A 117 -9.72 0.12 -4.43
CA VAL A 117 -8.55 0.26 -5.27
C VAL A 117 -7.44 0.87 -4.43
N VAL A 118 -6.52 0.04 -3.93
CA VAL A 118 -5.46 0.50 -3.02
C VAL A 118 -4.23 1.03 -3.75
N VAL A 119 -4.00 0.55 -4.97
CA VAL A 119 -2.98 1.09 -5.89
C VAL A 119 -3.64 1.25 -7.26
N LYS A 120 -3.47 2.40 -7.89
CA LYS A 120 -3.92 2.69 -9.25
C LYS A 120 -2.77 3.23 -10.05
N GLU A 121 -2.40 2.55 -11.13
CA GLU A 121 -1.32 2.99 -12.04
C GLU A 121 -0.02 3.36 -11.29
N GLY A 122 0.37 2.53 -10.30
CA GLY A 122 1.60 2.72 -9.52
C GLY A 122 1.51 3.80 -8.43
N GLU A 123 0.35 4.45 -8.29
CA GLU A 123 0.06 5.40 -7.24
C GLU A 123 -0.78 4.78 -6.13
N ILE A 124 -0.25 4.85 -4.90
CA ILE A 124 -0.95 4.38 -3.72
C ILE A 124 -2.02 5.39 -3.38
N GLN A 125 -3.26 4.93 -3.32
CA GLN A 125 -4.42 5.81 -3.20
C GLN A 125 -4.47 6.47 -1.81
N ALA A 126 -5.16 7.60 -1.73
CA ALA A 126 -5.30 8.33 -0.49
C ALA A 126 -6.09 7.53 0.57
N THR A 127 -5.83 7.82 1.83
CA THR A 127 -6.52 7.14 2.96
C THR A 127 -8.01 7.47 3.02
N GLU A 128 -8.41 8.59 2.41
CA GLU A 128 -9.76 9.10 2.34
C GLU A 128 -10.57 8.41 1.25
N SER A 129 -9.90 7.96 0.18
CA SER A 129 -10.52 7.29 -0.98
C SER A 129 -10.57 5.78 -0.84
N THR A 130 -9.97 5.21 0.21
CA THR A 130 -9.87 3.77 0.43
C THR A 130 -10.27 3.39 1.86
N ILE A 131 -10.83 2.21 2.00
CA ILE A 131 -11.22 1.66 3.30
C ILE A 131 -9.98 1.01 3.94
N LEU A 132 -9.32 0.13 3.20
CA LEU A 132 -8.20 -0.69 3.69
C LEU A 132 -6.99 0.15 4.07
N ILE A 133 -6.57 1.14 3.26
CA ILE A 133 -5.40 1.98 3.61
C ILE A 133 -5.73 2.85 4.82
N GLY A 134 -6.95 3.38 4.88
CA GLY A 134 -7.41 4.16 6.03
C GLY A 134 -7.41 3.33 7.33
N ILE A 135 -7.87 2.08 7.29
CA ILE A 135 -7.79 1.17 8.44
C ILE A 135 -6.33 0.80 8.74
N LEU A 136 -5.51 0.46 7.75
CA LEU A 136 -4.10 0.09 7.95
C LEU A 136 -3.22 1.22 8.53
N ARG A 137 -3.63 2.47 8.32
CA ARG A 137 -3.02 3.65 8.94
C ARG A 137 -3.36 3.75 10.42
N ASP A 138 -4.61 3.48 10.76
CA ASP A 138 -5.19 3.71 12.09
C ASP A 138 -4.99 2.51 13.03
N PHE A 139 -5.05 1.31 12.48
CA PHE A 139 -4.69 0.07 13.15
C PHE A 139 -3.17 0.04 13.32
N ARG A 140 -2.68 -0.45 14.47
CA ARG A 140 -1.25 -0.59 14.80
C ARG A 140 -0.54 -1.65 13.95
N HIS A 141 -0.77 -1.67 12.64
CA HIS A 141 0.11 -2.40 11.76
C HIS A 141 1.48 -1.71 11.82
N PRO A 142 2.61 -2.44 11.96
CA PRO A 142 3.95 -1.89 11.76
C PRO A 142 4.20 -1.44 10.31
N SER A 143 3.14 -1.08 9.58
CA SER A 143 3.08 -0.69 8.18
C SER A 143 3.74 0.66 7.89
N GLY A 144 4.22 1.39 8.90
CA GLY A 144 4.79 2.73 8.71
C GLY A 144 3.85 3.78 8.08
N LEU A 145 2.57 3.43 7.85
CA LEU A 145 1.54 4.32 7.32
C LEU A 145 0.99 5.28 8.38
N VAL A 146 1.22 4.99 9.66
CA VAL A 146 0.84 5.86 10.78
C VAL A 146 1.43 7.26 10.54
N LYS A 147 0.55 8.26 10.42
CA LYS A 147 0.95 9.67 10.33
C LYS A 147 1.87 9.94 11.52
N ARG A 148 3.13 10.34 11.26
CA ARG A 148 4.14 10.65 12.29
C ARG A 148 3.53 11.64 13.29
N THR A 149 3.00 11.15 14.39
CA THR A 149 2.55 11.97 15.51
C THR A 149 3.80 12.62 16.08
N ILE A 150 3.78 13.94 16.19
CA ILE A 150 4.82 14.70 16.87
C ILE A 150 4.93 14.11 18.28
N ARG A 151 6.03 13.40 18.57
CA ARG A 151 6.36 12.94 19.93
C ARG A 151 6.77 14.13 20.77
N TRP A 152 5.80 14.95 21.18
CA TRP A 152 5.99 15.88 22.27
C TRP A 152 4.81 15.74 23.23
N SER A 153 5.15 15.21 24.41
CA SER A 153 4.41 15.22 25.67
C SER A 153 3.10 14.42 25.80
N HIS A 154 3.01 13.70 26.92
CA HIS A 154 1.81 13.13 27.57
C HIS A 154 1.45 11.70 27.14
N GLY A 155 1.79 10.74 28.02
CA GLY A 155 1.57 9.29 27.89
C GLY A 155 0.12 8.82 27.80
N GLU A 156 -0.66 9.41 26.91
CA GLU A 156 -2.00 8.98 26.52
C GLU A 156 -1.91 7.98 25.34
N PRO A 157 -2.75 6.94 25.29
CA PRO A 157 -2.84 6.04 24.15
C PRO A 157 -3.31 6.80 22.89
N TYR A 158 -2.73 6.45 21.74
CA TYR A 158 -3.16 6.99 20.44
C TYR A 158 -4.64 6.65 20.17
N GLU A 159 -5.47 7.68 20.02
CA GLU A 159 -6.85 7.58 19.52
C GLU A 159 -6.88 8.04 18.05
N SER A 160 -7.38 7.19 17.15
CA SER A 160 -7.57 7.59 15.75
C SER A 160 -8.71 8.60 15.64
N ILE A 161 -8.48 9.68 14.87
CA ILE A 161 -9.49 10.70 14.52
C ILE A 161 -10.71 10.06 13.83
N ARG A 162 -10.53 8.91 13.16
CA ARG A 162 -11.57 8.20 12.41
C ARG A 162 -12.53 7.39 13.29
N PHE A 163 -12.14 7.08 14.53
CA PHE A 163 -12.92 6.32 15.51
C PHE A 163 -13.41 7.16 16.70
N GLN A 164 -13.32 8.50 16.60
CA GLN A 164 -14.00 9.35 17.56
C GLN A 164 -15.51 9.14 17.42
N GLY A 165 -16.09 8.40 18.39
CA GLY A 165 -17.52 8.31 18.55
C GLY A 165 -18.10 9.70 18.75
N ARG A 166 -18.80 10.19 17.74
CA ARG A 166 -19.76 11.29 17.83
C ARG A 166 -21.03 10.89 17.11
#